data_AF-A0A5J4KNS3-F1
#
_entry.id   AF-A0A5J4KNS3-F1
#
_cell.length_a   1.000
_cell.length_b   1.000
_cell.length_c   1.000
_cell.angle_alpha   90.00
_cell.angle_beta   90.00
_cell.angle_gamma   90.00
#
_symmetry.space_group_name_H-M   'P 1'
#
loop_
_entity.id
_entity.type
_entity.pdbx_description
1 polymer ?
#
loop_
_entity_poly.entity_id
_entity_poly.type
_entity_poly.pdbx_seq_one_letter_code
_entity_poly.pdbx_strand_id
1 'polypeptide(L)'
;MNAFAIGHAELYIYPEKVSPQDRIASPQRIDVTGMQDLLEVLTSMSAETSFSVLLVMNDCVVGNGKYFMTHETVTILHEYGACVGFLVKPLTMLREARMKHHQQRYNSQDPVQE
;
A
#
# COMPACT_ATOMS: atom_id res chain seq x y z
N MET A 1 30.45 16.62 -14.42
CA MET A 1 29.39 17.48 -13.88
C MET A 1 28.50 16.58 -13.04
N ASN A 2 28.69 16.55 -11.72
CA ASN A 2 27.92 15.71 -10.82
C ASN A 2 26.54 16.34 -10.67
N ALA A 3 25.55 15.83 -11.39
CA ALA A 3 24.16 16.06 -11.02
C ALA A 3 24.05 15.59 -9.56
N PHE A 4 23.75 16.50 -8.64
CA PHE A 4 23.29 16.13 -7.31
C PHE A 4 22.17 15.12 -7.53
N ALA A 5 22.40 13.86 -7.17
CA ALA A 5 21.38 12.84 -7.24
C ALA A 5 20.20 13.38 -6.42
N ILE A 6 19.10 13.70 -7.10
CA ILE A 6 17.85 14.10 -6.47
C ILE A 6 17.59 13.03 -5.41
N GLY A 7 17.50 13.44 -4.14
CA GLY A 7 17.59 12.53 -2.99
C GLY A 7 16.72 11.30 -3.17
N HIS A 8 17.31 10.12 -3.02
CA HIS A 8 16.62 8.85 -3.13
C HIS A 8 15.65 8.71 -1.94
N ALA A 9 14.39 8.42 -2.24
CA ALA A 9 13.35 8.28 -1.23
C ALA A 9 12.79 6.86 -1.28
N GLU A 10 12.73 6.21 -0.13
CA GLU A 10 12.29 4.82 0.02
C GLU A 10 11.14 4.74 1.02
N LEU A 11 10.17 3.88 0.72
CA LEU A 11 9.12 3.48 1.63
C LEU A 11 9.39 2.09 2.12
N TYR A 12 9.35 1.92 3.43
CA TYR A 12 9.38 0.62 4.07
C TYR A 12 8.00 0.31 4.61
N ILE A 13 7.37 -0.75 4.13
CA ILE A 13 6.04 -1.17 4.60
C ILE A 13 6.14 -2.42 5.46
N TYR A 14 5.56 -2.34 6.66
CA TYR A 14 5.61 -3.35 7.71
C TYR A 14 4.19 -3.85 8.01
N PRO A 15 3.76 -5.00 7.47
CA PRO A 15 2.50 -5.61 7.88
C PRO A 15 2.54 -5.99 9.35
N GLU A 16 1.48 -5.68 10.09
CA GLU A 16 1.29 -6.07 11.48
C GLU A 16 0.40 -7.32 11.55
N LYS A 17 0.75 -8.26 12.44
CA LYS A 17 0.06 -9.55 12.63
C LYS A 17 0.06 -10.44 11.38
N VAL A 18 1.25 -10.76 10.90
CA VAL A 18 1.46 -11.68 9.78
C VAL A 18 1.02 -13.10 10.19
N SER A 19 -0.04 -13.62 9.57
CA SER A 19 -0.41 -15.03 9.59
C SER A 19 0.60 -15.84 8.77
N PRO A 20 0.88 -17.12 9.09
CA PRO A 20 1.74 -17.98 8.27
C PRO A 20 1.31 -18.12 6.80
N GLN A 21 0.07 -17.73 6.47
CA GLN A 21 -0.49 -17.76 5.11
C GLN A 21 -0.30 -16.44 4.34
N ASP A 22 0.18 -15.38 5.01
CA ASP A 22 0.35 -14.08 4.39
C ASP A 22 1.59 -14.07 3.48
N ARG A 23 1.48 -13.40 2.34
CA ARG A 23 2.53 -13.38 1.31
C ARG A 23 3.72 -12.48 1.63
N ILE A 24 3.58 -11.60 2.62
CA ILE A 24 4.63 -10.68 3.05
C ILE A 24 4.90 -10.91 4.55
N ALA A 25 6.04 -11.56 4.84
CA ALA A 25 6.50 -11.81 6.21
C ALA A 25 7.61 -10.84 6.68
N SER A 26 8.07 -9.94 5.81
CA SER A 26 9.15 -9.01 6.09
C SER A 26 8.84 -7.60 5.56
N PRO A 27 9.49 -6.56 6.09
CA PRO A 27 9.33 -5.21 5.59
C PRO A 27 9.65 -5.14 4.10
N GLN A 28 8.77 -4.51 3.31
CA GLN A 28 8.99 -4.33 1.88
C GLN A 28 9.57 -2.94 1.63
N ARG A 29 10.72 -2.89 0.96
CA ARG A 29 11.36 -1.64 0.53
C ARG A 29 10.87 -1.30 -0.87
N ILE A 30 10.39 -0.07 -1.05
CA ILE A 30 9.78 0.41 -2.29
C ILE A 30 10.40 1.75 -2.62
N ASP A 31 10.86 1.94 -3.85
CA ASP A 31 11.25 3.27 -4.33
C ASP A 31 9.99 4.14 -4.45
N VAL A 32 10.02 5.35 -3.90
CA VAL A 32 8.89 6.29 -3.92
C VAL A 32 8.42 6.63 -5.34
N THR A 33 9.28 6.50 -6.34
CA THR A 33 8.95 6.69 -7.76
C THR A 33 8.18 5.50 -8.35
N GLY A 34 8.28 4.32 -7.74
CA GLY A 34 7.63 3.06 -8.14
C GLY A 34 6.19 2.93 -7.63
N MET A 35 5.27 3.77 -8.14
CA MET A 35 3.85 3.72 -7.77
C MET A 35 3.22 2.33 -8.01
N GLN A 36 3.64 1.63 -9.06
CA GLN A 36 3.14 0.30 -9.39
C GLN A 36 3.59 -0.74 -8.36
N ASP A 37 4.86 -0.73 -7.96
CA ASP A 37 5.42 -1.62 -6.93
C ASP A 37 4.70 -1.42 -5.59
N LEU A 38 4.38 -0.16 -5.25
CA LEU A 38 3.57 0.17 -4.08
C LEU A 38 2.19 -0.47 -4.13
N LEU A 39 1.49 -0.39 -5.27
CA LEU A 39 0.19 -1.02 -5.43
C LEU A 39 0.29 -2.55 -5.36
N GLU A 40 1.33 -3.15 -5.93
CA GLU A 40 1.57 -4.59 -5.88
C GLU A 40 1.81 -5.10 -4.46
N VAL A 41 2.63 -4.39 -3.68
CA VAL A 41 2.84 -4.70 -2.27
C VAL A 41 1.51 -4.61 -1.50
N LEU A 42 0.75 -3.51 -1.66
CA LEU A 42 -0.52 -3.32 -0.96
C LEU A 42 -1.61 -4.33 -1.37
N THR A 43 -1.62 -4.76 -2.64
CA THR A 43 -2.55 -5.80 -3.12
C THR A 43 -2.19 -7.20 -2.64
N SER A 44 -0.91 -7.46 -2.36
CA SER A 44 -0.44 -8.76 -1.86
C SER A 44 -0.63 -8.95 -0.35
N MET A 45 -0.90 -7.87 0.38
CA MET A 45 -1.28 -7.93 1.80
C MET A 45 -2.67 -8.53 1.97
N SER A 46 -2.88 -9.17 3.11
CA SER A 46 -4.17 -9.72 3.48
C SER A 46 -5.23 -8.63 3.54
N ALA A 47 -6.45 -9.04 3.20
CA ALA A 47 -7.51 -8.08 2.94
C ALA A 47 -7.93 -7.30 4.19
N GLU A 48 -7.69 -7.82 5.38
CA GLU A 48 -7.74 -7.07 6.64
C GLU A 48 -6.37 -7.10 7.29
N THR A 49 -5.66 -5.97 7.26
CA THR A 49 -4.29 -5.89 7.76
C THR A 49 -3.97 -4.47 8.21
N SER A 50 -3.40 -4.37 9.42
CA SER A 50 -2.73 -3.16 9.86
C SER A 50 -1.32 -3.16 9.31
N PHE A 51 -0.80 -2.00 8.90
CA PHE A 51 0.60 -1.90 8.51
C PHE A 51 1.17 -0.54 8.88
N SER A 52 2.47 -0.53 9.15
CA SER A 52 3.25 0.69 9.39
C SER A 52 4.09 1.03 8.17
N VAL A 53 4.35 2.31 7.95
CA VAL A 53 5.16 2.82 6.85
C VAL A 53 6.21 3.76 7.39
N LEU A 54 7.44 3.64 6.90
CA LEU A 54 8.53 4.60 7.12
C LEU A 54 8.95 5.18 5.78
N LEU A 55 8.98 6.51 5.67
CA LEU A 55 9.57 7.22 4.55
C LEU A 55 11.00 7.62 4.92
N VAL A 56 11.96 7.11 4.16
CA VAL A 56 13.38 7.34 4.36
C VAL A 56 13.90 8.13 3.16
N MET A 57 14.60 9.24 3.42
CA MET A 57 15.28 10.03 2.40
C MET A 57 16.74 10.19 2.82
N ASN A 58 17.67 9.79 1.95
CA ASN A 58 19.12 9.85 2.22
C ASN A 58 19.47 9.28 3.62
N ASP A 59 19.02 8.06 3.91
CA ASP A 59 19.22 7.34 5.18
C ASP A 59 18.58 7.96 6.43
N CYS A 60 17.78 9.02 6.28
CA CYS A 60 17.04 9.66 7.36
C CYS A 60 15.55 9.31 7.29
N VAL A 61 14.96 8.88 8.41
CA VAL A 61 13.50 8.76 8.52
C VAL A 61 12.91 10.18 8.56
N VAL A 62 12.17 10.55 7.52
CA VAL A 62 11.56 11.88 7.38
C VAL A 62 10.04 11.87 7.60
N GLY A 63 9.45 10.67 7.67
CA GLY A 63 8.04 10.50 7.95
C GLY A 63 7.71 9.05 8.31
N ASN A 64 6.59 8.89 8.99
CA ASN A 64 6.01 7.57 9.23
C ASN A 64 4.48 7.63 9.27
N GLY A 65 3.86 6.47 9.15
CA GLY A 65 2.42 6.35 9.30
C GLY A 65 1.99 4.94 9.66
N LYS A 66 0.78 4.84 10.18
CA LYS A 66 0.12 3.58 10.50
C LYS A 66 -1.26 3.58 9.86
N TYR A 67 -1.57 2.47 9.20
CA TYR A 67 -2.76 2.32 8.38
C TYR A 67 -3.45 1.01 8.75
N PHE A 68 -4.75 0.98 8.57
CA PHE A 68 -5.54 -0.24 8.62
C PHE A 68 -6.27 -0.39 7.31
N MET A 69 -6.00 -1.47 6.59
CA MET A 69 -6.65 -1.79 5.34
C MET A 69 -7.69 -2.89 5.56
N THR A 70 -8.87 -2.70 4.97
CA THR A 70 -9.92 -3.71 4.80
C THR A 70 -10.08 -4.03 3.31
N HIS A 71 -11.02 -4.91 2.98
CA HIS A 71 -11.38 -5.22 1.59
C HIS A 71 -11.82 -3.97 0.82
N GLU A 72 -12.45 -3.00 1.49
CA GLU A 72 -13.15 -1.87 0.87
C GLU A 72 -12.45 -0.53 1.11
N THR A 73 -11.75 -0.39 2.23
CA THR A 73 -11.24 0.89 2.71
C THR A 73 -9.83 0.77 3.23
N VAL A 74 -9.08 1.87 3.15
CA VAL A 74 -7.86 2.04 3.93
C VAL A 74 -8.05 3.24 4.84
N THR A 75 -7.94 3.00 6.13
CA THR A 75 -8.06 3.99 7.18
C THR A 75 -6.67 4.43 7.60
N ILE A 76 -6.44 5.73 7.57
CA ILE A 76 -5.25 6.35 8.14
C ILE A 76 -5.45 6.39 9.65
N LEU A 77 -4.62 5.66 10.41
CA LEU A 77 -4.67 5.71 11.87
C LEU A 77 -3.82 6.87 12.38
N HIS A 78 -2.57 6.96 11.89
CA HIS A 78 -1.64 8.02 12.22
C HIS A 78 -0.72 8.32 11.04
N GLU A 79 -0.37 9.58 10.83
CA GLU A 79 0.67 10.02 9.90
C GLU A 79 1.46 11.16 10.54
N TYR A 80 2.79 11.15 10.35
CA TYR A 80 3.67 12.19 10.83
C TYR A 80 4.75 12.53 9.80
N GLY A 81 5.21 13.78 9.83
CA GLY A 81 6.29 14.27 8.97
C GLY A 81 5.92 14.25 7.48
N ALA A 82 6.89 13.89 6.64
CA ALA A 82 6.73 13.87 5.18
C ALA A 82 5.84 12.70 4.68
N CYS A 83 5.36 11.81 5.56
CA CYS A 83 4.37 10.80 5.20
C CYS A 83 2.94 11.35 5.10
N VAL A 84 2.66 12.54 5.63
CA VAL A 84 1.28 13.07 5.67
C VAL A 84 0.74 13.25 4.26
N GLY A 85 -0.36 12.57 3.95
CA GLY A 85 -1.00 12.59 2.64
C GLY A 85 -0.28 11.80 1.54
N PHE A 86 0.90 11.24 1.82
CA PHE A 86 1.73 10.56 0.81
C PHE A 86 1.01 9.34 0.23
N LEU A 87 0.36 8.53 1.08
CA LEU A 87 -0.32 7.32 0.65
C LEU A 87 -1.75 7.53 0.15
N VAL A 88 -2.31 8.73 0.25
CA VAL A 88 -3.72 8.98 -0.11
C VAL A 88 -4.04 8.58 -1.56
N LYS A 89 -3.19 8.99 -2.51
CA LYS A 89 -3.38 8.66 -3.93
C LYS A 89 -3.23 7.15 -4.21
N PRO A 90 -2.12 6.48 -3.83
CA PRO A 90 -2.00 5.03 -4.00
C PRO A 90 -3.16 4.25 -3.38
N LEU A 91 -3.59 4.62 -2.18
CA LEU A 91 -4.69 3.95 -1.48
C LEU A 91 -6.03 4.15 -2.19
N THR A 92 -6.25 5.33 -2.77
CA THR A 92 -7.45 5.60 -3.59
C THR A 92 -7.46 4.73 -4.85
N MET A 93 -6.32 4.61 -5.53
CA MET A 93 -6.17 3.76 -6.72
C MET A 93 -6.40 2.27 -6.39
N LEU A 94 -5.88 1.80 -5.26
CA LEU A 94 -6.11 0.45 -4.76
C LEU A 94 -7.60 0.16 -4.55
N ARG A 95 -8.32 1.10 -3.93
CA ARG A 95 -9.76 0.99 -3.71
C ARG A 95 -10.52 0.85 -5.03
N GLU A 96 -10.21 1.70 -6.01
CA GLU A 96 -10.85 1.66 -7.33
C GLU A 96 -10.59 0.34 -8.06
N ALA A 97 -9.36 -0.19 -7.98
CA ALA A 97 -9.01 -1.48 -8.58
C ALA A 97 -9.80 -2.64 -7.96
N ARG A 98 -9.97 -2.64 -6.62
CA ARG A 98 -10.75 -3.66 -5.92
C ARG A 98 -12.24 -3.57 -6.25
N MET A 99 -12.81 -2.36 -6.32
CA MET A 99 -14.21 -2.15 -6.72
C MET A 99 -14.48 -2.70 -8.13
N LYS A 100 -13.60 -2.43 -9.10
CA LYS A 100 -13.73 -2.94 -10.48
C LYS A 100 -13.71 -4.48 -10.53
N HIS A 101 -12.82 -5.12 -9.77
CA HIS A 101 -12.76 -6.59 -9.69
C HIS A 101 -14.02 -7.19 -9.07
N HIS A 102 -14.58 -6.55 -8.04
CA HIS A 102 -15.81 -7.02 -7.39
C HIS A 102 -17.01 -6.90 -8.34
N GLN A 103 -17.10 -5.78 -9.06
CA GLN A 103 -18.16 -5.55 -10.06
C GLN A 103 -18.09 -6.55 -11.24
N GLN A 104 -16.89 -6.90 -11.68
CA GLN A 104 -16.69 -7.94 -12.71
C GLN A 104 -17.12 -9.32 -12.23
N ARG A 105 -16.85 -9.69 -10.97
CA ARG A 105 -17.32 -10.97 -10.39
C ARG A 105 -18.84 -11.04 -10.31
N TYR A 106 -19.50 -9.95 -9.93
CA TYR A 106 -20.96 -9.87 -9.91
C TYR A 106 -21.57 -9.97 -11.31
N ASN A 107 -21.00 -9.30 -12.32
CA ASN A 107 -21.46 -9.41 -13.71
C ASN A 107 -21.15 -10.74 -14.39
N SER A 108 -20.30 -11.60 -13.78
CA SER A 108 -20.00 -12.94 -14.28
C SER A 108 -20.96 -14.01 -13.71
N GLN A 109 -21.86 -13.63 -12.81
CA GLN A 109 -22.90 -14.48 -12.24
C GLN A 109 -24.27 -14.05 -12.77
N ASP A 110 -24.52 -14.30 -14.06
CA ASP A 110 -25.89 -14.35 -14.57
C ASP A 110 -26.49 -15.76 -14.39
N PRO A 111 -27.81 -15.86 -14.19
CA PRO A 111 -28.46 -16.98 -13.52
C PRO A 111 -28.51 -18.22 -14.40
N VAL A 112 -28.34 -19.39 -13.77
CA VAL A 112 -28.75 -20.67 -14.36
C VAL A 112 -30.25 -20.55 -14.68
N GLN A 113 -30.58 -20.44 -15.95
CA GLN A 113 -31.93 -20.63 -16.46
C GLN A 113 -32.22 -22.13 -16.48
N GLU A 114 -33.11 -22.57 -15.58
CA GLU A 114 -33.98 -23.73 -15.77
C GLU A 114 -35.39 -23.40 -15.29
#